data_AF-A0AA36F127-F1
#
_entry.id   AF-A0AA36F127-F1
#
_cell.length_a   1.000
_cell.length_b   1.000
_cell.length_c   1.000
_cell.angle_alpha   90.00
_cell.angle_beta   90.00
_cell.angle_gamma   90.00
#
_symmetry.space_group_name_H-M   'P 1'
#
loop_
_entity.id
_entity.type
_entity.pdbx_description
1 polymer ?
#
loop_
_entity_poly.entity_id
_entity_poly.type
_entity_poly.pdbx_seq_one_letter_code
_entity_poly.pdbx_strand_id
1 'polypeptide(L)'
;MLFLTIWSIHRPSKSTQIRGFCWSNNTEIVFVTDQAVEFYQISPEKKSLKCLKTFSLSINWFVWLPVNCVLLVSSGIVGNTLNPFQFKPSTVNRLPKFEVDLPAVPKPAKQTLLQRDVTMACLYGIVYIIVLRHQPRGGSAGAEIVLYQLQKESPAKKTNILRLDMSGRFAVNTVDNLIIVHHQASRTSMIFDINLPGESDNYIMCHHPVLSPLPIKPFRLFLPPAPSLPVGTEKTEYTFELYSDNWIVFQPDIIIDAKLGSLWTVQLCLEPLVEMIPNKLKLIEFLVLRKDSKLVLLSVCRQMLIPGHQATLVTIAQIYDMLNDVYKNYQEAETQYLVHSVDISSRPDPYQRSNKVILDQSDMYTHVFSVFENAKNISHKFMVAVLIEYIRSLNEHQINVQHYLYELVINILVNHNCFYQLHQFLQYHVLTDSKPLACLMLSLESVYTPAHQLALDMMKRLSTANEEIIEVLLSKQQLLPALRFIRSIAIIDTVSARKFLEAALNCDDQMLFYTVFKFFEQRNIRLRGSPKFPSGEHCEHYVHHFESLFGTEALGDVQSS
;
A
#
# COMPACT_ATOMS: atom_id res chain seq x y z
N MET A 1 14.02 -36.05 -18.90
CA MET A 1 13.49 -37.12 -19.78
C MET A 1 12.59 -36.59 -20.91
N LEU A 2 11.64 -35.68 -20.63
CA LEU A 2 10.78 -35.05 -21.67
C LEU A 2 11.58 -34.33 -22.77
N PHE A 3 12.60 -33.54 -22.40
CA PHE A 3 13.41 -32.77 -23.34
C PHE A 3 14.14 -33.63 -24.40
N LEU A 4 14.79 -34.72 -23.99
CA LEU A 4 15.47 -35.65 -24.90
C LEU A 4 14.50 -36.31 -25.89
N THR A 5 13.26 -36.56 -25.44
CA THR A 5 12.20 -37.14 -26.27
C THR A 5 11.74 -36.11 -27.31
N ILE A 6 11.51 -34.86 -26.91
CA ILE A 6 11.13 -33.76 -27.80
C ILE A 6 12.22 -33.50 -28.86
N TRP A 7 13.49 -33.46 -28.45
CA TRP A 7 14.63 -33.28 -29.36
C TRP A 7 14.77 -34.41 -30.38
N SER A 8 14.44 -35.66 -29.99
CA SER A 8 14.46 -36.79 -30.92
C SER A 8 13.35 -36.73 -31.98
N ILE A 9 12.23 -36.07 -31.68
CA ILE A 9 11.05 -35.95 -32.54
C ILE A 9 11.19 -34.75 -33.48
N HIS A 10 11.72 -33.63 -32.99
CA HIS A 10 11.95 -32.43 -33.80
C HIS A 10 13.28 -32.55 -34.57
N ARG A 11 13.21 -32.98 -35.84
CA ARG A 11 14.36 -32.99 -36.76
C ARG A 11 14.33 -31.73 -37.63
N PRO A 12 15.12 -30.68 -37.32
CA PRO A 12 15.28 -29.57 -38.25
C PRO A 12 15.84 -30.06 -39.59
N SER A 13 15.55 -29.33 -40.67
CA SER A 13 16.16 -29.62 -41.97
C SER A 13 17.70 -29.59 -41.87
N LYS A 14 18.43 -30.33 -42.71
CA LYS A 14 19.91 -30.44 -42.62
C LYS A 14 20.66 -29.09 -42.63
N SER A 15 20.01 -28.00 -43.05
CA SER A 15 20.56 -26.64 -43.13
C SER A 15 20.11 -25.68 -42.03
N THR A 16 19.18 -26.05 -41.16
CA THR A 16 18.58 -25.16 -40.16
C THR A 16 19.23 -25.38 -38.80
N GLN A 17 19.73 -24.31 -38.16
CA GLN A 17 20.35 -24.38 -36.84
C GLN A 17 19.38 -23.90 -35.76
N ILE A 18 19.16 -24.73 -34.72
CA ILE A 18 18.37 -24.32 -33.55
C ILE A 18 19.23 -23.40 -32.68
N ARG A 19 18.78 -22.16 -32.52
CA ARG A 19 19.41 -21.16 -31.62
C ARG A 19 19.05 -21.42 -30.17
N GLY A 20 17.84 -21.89 -29.91
CA GLY A 20 17.36 -22.24 -28.59
C GLY A 20 15.87 -22.56 -28.55
N PHE A 21 15.34 -22.68 -27.34
CA PHE A 21 13.93 -22.97 -27.11
C PHE A 21 13.45 -22.25 -25.84
N CYS A 22 12.16 -21.98 -25.77
CA CYS A 22 11.50 -21.50 -24.56
C CYS A 22 10.16 -22.20 -24.33
N TRP A 23 9.78 -22.33 -23.07
CA TRP A 23 8.49 -22.90 -22.68
C TRP A 23 7.48 -21.78 -22.48
N SER A 24 6.37 -21.85 -23.21
CA SER A 24 5.23 -20.93 -23.04
C SER A 24 4.29 -21.43 -21.93
N ASN A 25 4.15 -22.75 -21.81
CA ASN A 25 3.36 -23.44 -20.79
C ASN A 25 3.91 -24.87 -20.61
N ASN A 26 3.40 -25.63 -19.63
CA ASN A 26 3.85 -26.99 -19.33
C ASN A 26 3.76 -27.97 -20.53
N THR A 27 2.86 -27.71 -21.47
CA THR A 27 2.63 -28.52 -22.68
C THR A 27 2.89 -27.75 -23.97
N GLU A 28 3.53 -26.59 -23.90
CA GLU A 28 3.72 -25.70 -25.06
C GLU A 28 5.16 -25.21 -25.12
N ILE A 29 5.82 -25.49 -26.25
CA ILE A 29 7.23 -25.17 -26.47
C ILE A 29 7.39 -24.36 -27.76
N VAL A 30 8.30 -23.40 -27.72
CA VAL A 30 8.70 -22.58 -28.86
C VAL A 30 10.15 -22.89 -29.20
N PHE A 31 10.40 -23.29 -30.44
CA PHE A 31 11.74 -23.42 -30.99
C PHE A 31 12.10 -22.17 -31.77
N VAL A 32 13.32 -21.68 -31.53
CA VAL A 32 13.89 -20.55 -32.26
C VAL A 32 15.05 -21.09 -33.07
N THR A 33 14.90 -21.06 -34.39
CA THR A 33 15.95 -21.43 -35.34
C THR A 33 16.60 -20.19 -35.94
N ASP A 34 17.60 -20.36 -36.79
CA ASP A 34 18.17 -19.27 -37.58
C ASP A 34 17.21 -18.71 -38.66
N GLN A 35 16.16 -19.46 -39.01
CA GLN A 35 15.25 -19.14 -40.14
C GLN A 35 13.77 -19.00 -39.74
N ALA A 36 13.38 -19.41 -38.53
CA ALA A 36 12.00 -19.39 -38.09
C ALA A 36 11.82 -19.44 -36.57
N VAL A 37 10.67 -18.92 -36.13
CA VAL A 37 10.08 -19.19 -34.80
C VAL A 37 8.96 -20.22 -34.98
N GLU A 38 9.07 -21.34 -34.29
CA GLU A 38 8.15 -22.46 -34.43
C GLU A 38 7.48 -22.79 -33.08
N PHE A 39 6.14 -22.76 -33.05
CA PHE A 39 5.34 -22.97 -31.85
C PHE A 39 4.66 -24.33 -31.89
N TYR A 40 4.91 -25.16 -30.87
CA TYR A 40 4.42 -26.53 -30.80
C TYR A 40 3.65 -26.81 -29.52
N GLN A 41 2.64 -27.65 -29.64
CA GLN A 41 1.95 -28.31 -28.54
C GLN A 41 2.52 -29.72 -28.34
N ILE A 42 2.85 -30.04 -27.10
CA ILE A 42 3.37 -31.35 -26.71
C ILE A 42 2.21 -32.20 -26.20
N SER A 43 2.08 -33.41 -26.73
CA SER A 43 1.19 -34.44 -26.19
C SER A 43 2.03 -35.51 -25.50
N PRO A 44 2.21 -35.45 -24.16
CA PRO A 44 3.09 -36.38 -23.44
C PRO A 44 2.67 -37.85 -23.61
N GLU A 45 1.36 -38.12 -23.56
CA GLU A 45 0.77 -39.47 -23.71
C GLU A 45 1.05 -40.06 -25.09
N LYS A 46 0.93 -39.24 -26.14
CA LYS A 46 1.13 -39.65 -27.53
C LYS A 46 2.58 -39.55 -28.00
N LYS A 47 3.48 -39.04 -27.13
CA LYS A 47 4.88 -38.70 -27.45
C LYS A 47 5.00 -37.99 -28.81
N SER A 48 4.13 -37.01 -29.05
CA SER A 48 4.06 -36.30 -30.33
C SER A 48 4.09 -34.78 -30.14
N LEU A 49 4.57 -34.11 -31.20
CA LEU A 49 4.61 -32.66 -31.31
C LEU A 49 3.62 -32.23 -32.39
N LYS A 50 2.68 -31.37 -32.04
CA LYS A 50 1.77 -30.74 -33.00
C LYS A 50 2.23 -29.31 -33.25
N CYS A 51 2.62 -28.99 -34.48
CA CYS A 51 2.92 -27.61 -34.86
C CYS A 51 1.63 -26.79 -34.83
N LEU A 52 1.61 -25.72 -34.05
CA LEU A 52 0.51 -24.77 -33.97
C LEU A 52 0.72 -23.62 -34.96
N LYS A 53 1.92 -23.06 -35.00
CA LYS A 53 2.26 -21.92 -35.86
C LYS A 53 3.76 -21.85 -36.14
N THR A 54 4.11 -21.46 -37.36
CA THR A 54 5.50 -21.14 -37.76
C THR A 54 5.56 -19.75 -38.35
N PHE A 55 6.57 -18.97 -37.96
CA PHE A 55 6.90 -17.68 -38.53
C PHE A 55 8.29 -17.74 -39.15
N SER A 56 8.40 -17.55 -40.46
CA SER A 56 9.69 -17.54 -41.16
C SER A 56 10.30 -16.14 -41.12
N LEU A 57 11.47 -16.01 -40.49
CA LEU A 57 12.29 -14.80 -40.48
C LEU A 57 13.76 -15.15 -40.18
N SER A 58 14.69 -14.36 -40.70
CA SER A 58 16.11 -14.50 -40.34
C SER A 58 16.35 -14.03 -38.90
N ILE A 59 16.93 -14.90 -38.07
CA ILE A 59 17.11 -14.69 -36.63
C ILE A 59 18.59 -14.64 -36.26
N ASN A 60 19.02 -13.49 -35.76
CA ASN A 60 20.37 -13.30 -35.25
C ASN A 60 20.50 -13.84 -33.81
N TRP A 61 19.59 -13.40 -32.94
CA TRP A 61 19.51 -13.79 -31.53
C TRP A 61 18.07 -13.58 -31.02
N PHE A 62 17.77 -14.15 -29.85
CA PHE A 62 16.49 -13.98 -29.19
C PHE A 62 16.64 -13.73 -27.68
N VAL A 63 15.62 -13.12 -27.08
CA VAL A 63 15.48 -12.94 -25.63
C VAL A 63 14.07 -13.36 -25.24
N TRP A 64 13.94 -14.07 -24.12
CA TRP A 64 12.66 -14.56 -23.60
C TRP A 64 12.34 -13.88 -22.26
N LEU A 65 11.12 -13.34 -22.13
CA LEU A 65 10.57 -12.84 -20.88
C LEU A 65 9.50 -13.83 -20.39
N PRO A 66 9.81 -14.69 -19.41
CA PRO A 66 8.89 -15.72 -18.92
C PRO A 66 7.61 -15.15 -18.32
N VAL A 67 7.71 -14.07 -17.53
CA VAL A 67 6.60 -13.51 -16.75
C VAL A 67 5.41 -13.11 -17.61
N ASN A 68 5.66 -12.59 -18.82
CA ASN A 68 4.62 -12.15 -19.75
C ASN A 68 4.50 -13.05 -20.99
N CYS A 69 5.26 -14.16 -21.03
CA CYS A 69 5.42 -15.04 -22.18
C CYS A 69 5.70 -14.28 -23.49
N VAL A 70 6.66 -13.34 -23.45
CA VAL A 70 7.06 -12.54 -24.61
C VAL A 70 8.42 -13.00 -25.12
N LEU A 71 8.49 -13.32 -26.41
CA LEU A 71 9.73 -13.59 -27.13
C LEU A 71 10.10 -12.38 -27.98
N LEU A 72 11.33 -11.93 -27.86
CA LEU A 72 11.90 -10.87 -28.69
C LEU A 72 12.95 -11.45 -29.61
N VAL A 73 12.81 -11.20 -30.91
CA VAL A 73 13.70 -11.74 -31.93
C VAL A 73 14.36 -10.62 -32.72
N SER A 74 15.68 -10.65 -32.84
CA SER A 74 16.44 -9.72 -33.67
C SER A 74 16.59 -10.24 -35.10
N SER A 75 16.39 -9.34 -36.06
CA SER A 75 16.49 -9.58 -37.50
C SER A 75 17.23 -8.44 -38.20
N GLY A 76 17.62 -8.67 -39.46
CA GLY A 76 18.33 -7.69 -40.29
C GLY A 76 19.85 -7.75 -40.14
N ILE A 77 20.56 -7.10 -41.07
CA ILE A 77 22.04 -7.20 -41.21
C ILE A 77 22.76 -6.60 -39.99
N VAL A 78 22.22 -5.53 -39.41
CA VAL A 78 22.81 -4.83 -38.25
C VAL A 78 22.21 -5.34 -36.93
N GLY A 79 21.11 -6.12 -36.99
CA GLY A 79 20.42 -6.68 -35.84
C GLY A 79 19.52 -5.71 -35.07
N ASN A 80 19.21 -4.53 -35.62
CA ASN A 80 18.43 -3.49 -34.97
C ASN A 80 16.91 -3.59 -35.20
N THR A 81 16.44 -4.46 -36.11
CA THR A 81 15.00 -4.69 -36.32
C THR A 81 14.51 -5.78 -35.37
N LEU A 82 13.68 -5.40 -34.41
CA LEU A 82 13.17 -6.29 -33.38
C LEU A 82 11.72 -6.72 -33.65
N ASN A 83 11.46 -8.02 -33.52
CA ASN A 83 10.14 -8.63 -33.71
C ASN A 83 9.67 -9.26 -32.39
N PRO A 84 8.72 -8.64 -31.69
CA PRO A 84 8.13 -9.22 -30.48
C PRO A 84 6.99 -10.18 -30.82
N PHE A 85 6.94 -11.31 -30.12
CA PHE A 85 5.87 -12.32 -30.17
C PHE A 85 5.34 -12.55 -28.76
N GLN A 86 4.04 -12.36 -28.57
CA GLN A 86 3.37 -12.64 -27.31
C GLN A 86 2.63 -13.96 -27.39
N PHE A 87 2.93 -14.87 -26.46
CA PHE A 87 2.29 -16.17 -26.38
C PHE A 87 1.21 -16.15 -25.31
N LYS A 88 0.05 -16.68 -25.68
CA LYS A 88 -1.06 -17.02 -24.78
C LYS A 88 -1.33 -18.52 -24.93
N PRO A 89 -2.11 -19.15 -24.03
CA PRO A 89 -2.45 -20.55 -24.17
C PRO A 89 -2.95 -20.86 -25.59
N SER A 90 -2.23 -21.74 -26.27
CA SER A 90 -2.48 -22.22 -27.64
C SER A 90 -2.57 -21.16 -28.74
N THR A 91 -2.21 -19.92 -28.46
CA THR A 91 -2.30 -18.79 -29.42
C THR A 91 -1.04 -17.93 -29.37
N VAL A 92 -0.63 -17.41 -30.53
CA VAL A 92 0.55 -16.54 -30.64
C VAL A 92 0.18 -15.28 -31.40
N ASN A 93 0.44 -14.14 -30.77
CA ASN A 93 0.20 -12.82 -31.31
C ASN A 93 1.53 -12.20 -31.70
N ARG A 94 1.72 -11.97 -33.00
CA ARG A 94 2.87 -11.22 -33.50
C ARG A 94 2.61 -9.72 -33.28
N LEU A 95 3.44 -9.08 -32.48
CA LEU A 95 3.35 -7.65 -32.22
C LEU A 95 4.06 -6.86 -33.34
N PRO A 96 3.75 -5.56 -33.50
CA PRO A 96 4.39 -4.73 -34.53
C PRO A 96 5.91 -4.71 -34.36
N LYS A 97 6.63 -4.99 -35.45
CA LYS A 97 8.09 -4.86 -35.49
C LYS A 97 8.48 -3.39 -35.39
N PHE A 98 9.65 -3.12 -34.82
CA PHE A 98 10.21 -1.78 -34.70
C PHE A 98 11.73 -1.83 -34.86
N GLU A 99 12.32 -0.67 -35.13
CA GLU A 99 13.76 -0.52 -35.25
C GLU A 99 14.33 0.22 -34.05
N VAL A 100 15.43 -0.29 -33.52
CA VAL A 100 16.20 0.36 -32.45
C VAL A 100 17.17 1.34 -33.07
N ASP A 101 17.18 2.57 -32.56
CA ASP A 101 18.11 3.60 -32.97
C ASP A 101 19.52 3.21 -32.52
N LEU A 102 20.47 3.10 -33.45
CA LEU A 102 21.87 2.81 -33.15
C LEU A 102 22.72 4.08 -33.12
N PRO A 103 23.69 4.23 -32.20
CA PRO A 103 24.55 5.42 -32.12
C PRO A 103 25.43 5.60 -33.36
N ALA A 104 25.94 4.51 -33.90
CA ALA A 104 26.77 4.50 -35.09
C ALA A 104 26.60 3.15 -35.81
N VAL A 105 26.45 3.20 -37.13
CA VAL A 105 26.44 2.00 -37.98
C VAL A 105 27.80 1.88 -38.66
N PRO A 106 28.59 0.84 -38.37
CA PRO A 106 29.89 0.66 -39.01
C PRO A 106 29.72 0.45 -40.53
N LYS A 107 30.69 0.93 -41.32
CA LYS A 107 30.80 0.65 -42.75
C LYS A 107 32.04 -0.23 -42.98
N PRO A 108 31.91 -1.50 -43.43
CA PRO A 108 30.69 -2.19 -43.86
C PRO A 108 29.77 -2.57 -42.71
N ALA A 109 28.46 -2.65 -43.00
CA ALA A 109 27.43 -3.02 -42.04
C ALA A 109 27.70 -4.42 -41.49
N LYS A 110 27.93 -4.49 -40.18
CA LYS A 110 28.06 -5.73 -39.41
C LYS A 110 27.04 -5.68 -38.27
N GLN A 111 26.73 -6.83 -37.70
CA GLN A 111 25.84 -6.91 -36.54
C GLN A 111 26.42 -6.08 -35.38
N THR A 112 25.71 -5.00 -35.04
CA THR A 112 26.15 -4.06 -34.00
C THR A 112 25.40 -4.30 -32.69
N LEU A 113 24.12 -4.65 -32.76
CA LEU A 113 23.30 -4.95 -31.58
C LEU A 113 23.42 -6.44 -31.24
N LEU A 114 23.98 -6.73 -30.07
CA LEU A 114 24.17 -8.09 -29.58
C LEU A 114 23.11 -8.45 -28.54
N GLN A 115 22.88 -9.76 -28.34
CA GLN A 115 21.93 -10.27 -27.34
C GLN A 115 22.22 -9.72 -25.94
N ARG A 116 23.51 -9.62 -25.55
CA ARG A 116 23.92 -9.13 -24.23
C ARG A 116 23.56 -7.66 -23.97
N ASP A 117 23.32 -6.89 -25.03
CA ASP A 117 23.01 -5.46 -24.93
C ASP A 117 21.50 -5.22 -24.80
N VAL A 118 20.68 -6.28 -24.93
CA VAL A 118 19.21 -6.20 -24.90
C VAL A 118 18.65 -7.09 -23.81
N THR A 119 17.82 -6.47 -22.98
CA THR A 119 17.14 -7.10 -21.85
C THR A 119 15.65 -6.80 -21.91
N MET A 120 14.80 -7.68 -21.40
CA MET A 120 13.37 -7.41 -21.24
C MET A 120 12.98 -7.52 -19.77
N ALA A 121 12.11 -6.61 -19.34
CA ALA A 121 11.61 -6.59 -17.97
C ALA A 121 10.17 -6.05 -17.94
N CYS A 122 9.40 -6.52 -16.95
CA CYS A 122 8.11 -5.91 -16.62
C CYS A 122 8.34 -4.93 -15.46
N LEU A 123 8.15 -3.64 -15.72
CA LEU A 123 8.33 -2.56 -14.75
C LEU A 123 6.98 -1.89 -14.55
N TYR A 124 6.49 -1.86 -13.30
CA TYR A 124 5.19 -1.27 -12.95
C TYR A 124 4.02 -1.80 -13.79
N GLY A 125 4.05 -3.10 -14.12
CA GLY A 125 3.01 -3.76 -14.93
C GLY A 125 3.13 -3.57 -16.44
N ILE A 126 4.14 -2.82 -16.91
CA ILE A 126 4.37 -2.54 -18.33
C ILE A 126 5.65 -3.26 -18.79
N VAL A 127 5.59 -3.91 -19.95
CA VAL A 127 6.75 -4.60 -20.54
C VAL A 127 7.64 -3.60 -21.27
N TYR A 128 8.90 -3.55 -20.86
CA TYR A 128 9.94 -2.72 -21.48
C TYR A 128 11.02 -3.58 -22.11
N ILE A 129 11.51 -3.11 -23.26
CA ILE A 129 12.73 -3.60 -23.90
C ILE A 129 13.82 -2.59 -23.54
N ILE A 130 14.80 -3.06 -22.78
CA ILE A 130 15.91 -2.29 -22.21
C ILE A 130 17.12 -2.52 -23.10
N VAL A 131 17.61 -1.45 -23.74
CA VAL A 131 18.74 -1.50 -24.67
C VAL A 131 19.91 -0.70 -24.11
N LEU A 132 21.03 -1.36 -23.87
CA LEU A 132 22.29 -0.72 -23.51
C LEU A 132 22.96 -0.17 -24.78
N ARG A 133 23.19 1.14 -24.81
CA ARG A 133 23.86 1.83 -25.92
C ARG A 133 25.22 2.33 -25.47
N HIS A 134 26.25 1.80 -26.09
CA HIS A 134 27.61 2.34 -25.99
C HIS A 134 27.76 3.48 -27.00
N GLN A 135 27.97 4.71 -26.53
CA GLN A 135 28.30 5.81 -27.42
C GLN A 135 29.76 5.69 -27.90
N PRO A 136 30.06 6.09 -29.15
CA PRO A 136 31.42 6.02 -29.69
C PRO A 136 32.36 7.00 -28.97
N ARG A 137 33.62 6.57 -28.78
CA ARG A 137 34.68 7.37 -28.15
C ARG A 137 34.88 8.68 -28.91
N GLY A 138 34.60 9.82 -28.27
CA GLY A 138 34.85 11.16 -28.82
C GLY A 138 33.78 12.22 -28.52
N GLY A 139 32.58 11.81 -28.09
CA GLY A 139 31.58 12.71 -27.50
C GLY A 139 31.65 12.69 -25.96
N SER A 140 31.34 13.80 -25.31
CA SER A 140 31.40 13.97 -23.84
C SER A 140 30.38 13.13 -23.05
N ALA A 141 29.63 12.22 -23.68
CA ALA A 141 28.53 11.49 -23.06
C ALA A 141 28.87 10.00 -22.93
N GLY A 142 28.65 9.45 -21.74
CA GLY A 142 28.90 8.05 -21.42
C GLY A 142 27.94 7.07 -22.13
N ALA A 143 27.95 5.82 -21.69
CA ALA A 143 26.92 4.85 -22.09
C ALA A 143 25.55 5.26 -21.54
N GLU A 144 24.50 4.83 -22.23
CA GLU A 144 23.12 5.15 -21.87
C GLU A 144 22.26 3.89 -22.01
N ILE A 145 21.19 3.80 -21.23
CA ILE A 145 20.19 2.74 -21.37
C ILE A 145 18.91 3.35 -21.91
N VAL A 146 18.39 2.80 -23.01
CA VAL A 146 17.15 3.26 -23.63
C VAL A 146 16.05 2.23 -23.40
N LEU A 147 14.90 2.70 -22.92
CA LEU A 147 13.72 1.86 -22.70
C LEU A 147 12.71 2.10 -23.81
N TYR A 148 12.30 1.00 -24.43
CA TYR A 148 11.20 0.95 -25.39
C TYR A 148 9.99 0.28 -24.73
N GLN A 149 8.90 1.02 -24.59
CA GLN A 149 7.63 0.52 -24.08
C GLN A 149 6.95 -0.34 -25.14
N LEU A 150 6.70 -1.61 -24.82
CA LEU A 150 6.00 -2.52 -25.71
C LEU A 150 4.49 -2.19 -25.74
N GLN A 151 3.93 -2.02 -26.94
CA GLN A 151 2.52 -1.71 -27.16
C GLN A 151 1.86 -2.86 -27.94
N LYS A 152 0.55 -3.06 -27.76
CA LYS A 152 -0.19 -4.17 -28.40
C LYS A 152 -0.47 -3.92 -29.88
N GLU A 153 -0.87 -2.69 -30.22
CA GLU A 153 -1.37 -2.33 -31.55
C GLU A 153 -0.43 -1.41 -32.34
N SER A 154 0.63 -0.92 -31.70
CA SER A 154 1.62 0.00 -32.27
C SER A 154 3.05 -0.49 -32.04
N PRO A 155 4.02 -0.03 -32.85
CA PRO A 155 5.44 -0.27 -32.61
C PRO A 155 5.87 0.18 -31.21
N ALA A 156 6.88 -0.48 -30.64
CA ALA A 156 7.39 -0.12 -29.33
C ALA A 156 7.88 1.34 -29.32
N LYS A 157 7.42 2.12 -28.35
CA LYS A 157 7.72 3.55 -28.25
C LYS A 157 8.91 3.77 -27.34
N LYS A 158 9.89 4.58 -27.77
CA LYS A 158 10.97 5.06 -26.90
C LYS A 158 10.37 6.02 -25.86
N THR A 159 10.52 5.71 -24.57
CA THR A 159 9.92 6.52 -23.48
C THR A 159 10.94 7.05 -22.49
N ASN A 160 11.93 6.25 -22.10
CA ASN A 160 12.87 6.61 -21.05
C ASN A 160 14.32 6.41 -21.49
N ILE A 161 15.22 7.28 -21.04
CA ILE A 161 16.68 7.15 -21.18
C ILE A 161 17.29 7.24 -19.79
N LEU A 162 18.16 6.29 -19.43
CA LEU A 162 18.93 6.31 -18.19
C LEU A 162 20.36 6.72 -18.55
N ARG A 163 20.82 7.85 -18.01
CA ARG A 163 22.19 8.34 -18.22
C ARG A 163 23.13 7.64 -17.24
N LEU A 164 24.14 6.96 -17.76
CA LEU A 164 25.14 6.28 -16.92
C LEU A 164 26.38 7.15 -16.69
N ASP A 165 26.69 8.09 -17.59
CA ASP A 165 27.87 8.96 -17.57
C ASP A 165 29.23 8.23 -17.42
N MET A 166 29.23 6.92 -17.70
CA MET A 166 30.38 6.03 -17.60
C MET A 166 30.53 5.23 -18.88
N SER A 167 31.73 4.73 -19.16
CA SER A 167 31.98 3.81 -20.28
C SER A 167 32.70 2.57 -19.78
N GLY A 168 32.39 1.42 -20.37
CA GLY A 168 32.94 0.14 -19.94
C GLY A 168 31.97 -1.01 -20.14
N ARG A 169 32.20 -2.09 -19.40
CA ARG A 169 31.31 -3.26 -19.34
C ARG A 169 30.23 -3.01 -18.30
N PHE A 170 28.99 -3.15 -18.72
CA PHE A 170 27.83 -3.03 -17.86
C PHE A 170 27.07 -4.35 -17.85
N ALA A 171 26.45 -4.65 -16.72
CA ALA A 171 25.41 -5.66 -16.60
C ALA A 171 24.16 -5.03 -16.02
N VAL A 172 23.00 -5.55 -16.38
CA VAL A 172 21.70 -4.99 -16.00
C VAL A 172 20.88 -6.05 -15.29
N ASN A 173 20.36 -5.72 -14.11
CA ASN A 173 19.39 -6.51 -13.38
C ASN A 173 18.12 -5.69 -13.15
N THR A 174 16.99 -6.37 -13.04
CA THR A 174 15.72 -5.79 -12.63
C THR A 174 15.36 -6.32 -11.25
N VAL A 175 15.22 -5.43 -10.26
CA VAL A 175 14.84 -5.82 -8.89
C VAL A 175 13.75 -4.87 -8.43
N ASP A 176 12.59 -5.41 -8.06
CA ASP A 176 11.49 -4.62 -7.49
C ASP A 176 11.11 -3.35 -8.29
N ASN A 177 10.87 -3.54 -9.60
CA ASN A 177 10.61 -2.48 -10.58
C ASN A 177 11.74 -1.45 -10.78
N LEU A 178 12.92 -1.67 -10.19
CA LEU A 178 14.13 -0.87 -10.39
C LEU A 178 15.03 -1.52 -11.44
N ILE A 179 15.72 -0.68 -12.19
CA ILE A 179 16.80 -1.09 -13.07
C ILE A 179 18.11 -0.86 -12.32
N ILE A 180 18.84 -1.94 -12.04
CA ILE A 180 20.15 -1.91 -11.42
C ILE A 180 21.19 -2.13 -12.51
N VAL A 181 22.12 -1.17 -12.64
CA VAL A 181 23.18 -1.19 -13.63
C VAL A 181 24.51 -1.36 -12.91
N HIS A 182 25.12 -2.52 -13.10
CA HIS A 182 26.42 -2.86 -12.53
C HIS A 182 27.51 -2.41 -13.49
N HIS A 183 28.43 -1.56 -13.03
CA HIS A 183 29.59 -1.14 -13.80
C HIS A 183 30.86 -1.83 -13.27
N GLN A 184 31.43 -2.67 -14.12
CA GLN A 184 32.53 -3.55 -13.73
C GLN A 184 33.82 -2.79 -13.40
N ALA A 185 34.19 -1.80 -14.22
CA ALA A 185 35.47 -1.12 -14.07
C ALA A 185 35.57 -0.26 -12.79
N SER A 186 34.46 0.36 -12.37
CA SER A 186 34.40 1.10 -11.11
C SER A 186 33.99 0.26 -9.90
N ARG A 187 33.56 -0.99 -10.12
CA ARG A 187 33.01 -1.87 -9.07
C ARG A 187 31.84 -1.21 -8.32
N THR A 188 30.97 -0.53 -9.06
CA THR A 188 29.79 0.14 -8.50
C THR A 188 28.51 -0.29 -9.20
N SER A 189 27.38 0.01 -8.59
CA SER A 189 26.04 -0.24 -9.11
C SER A 189 25.19 1.01 -8.97
N MET A 190 24.44 1.28 -10.02
CA MET A 190 23.53 2.42 -10.12
C MET A 190 22.10 1.90 -10.09
N ILE A 191 21.25 2.56 -9.33
CA ILE A 191 19.83 2.22 -9.20
C ILE A 191 19.04 3.29 -9.94
N PHE A 192 18.15 2.87 -10.83
CA PHE A 192 17.24 3.75 -11.56
C PHE A 192 15.80 3.36 -11.30
N ASP A 193 14.97 4.37 -11.08
CA ASP A 193 13.53 4.23 -11.00
C ASP A 193 12.87 5.10 -12.07
N ILE A 194 12.14 4.45 -12.99
CA ILE A 194 11.45 5.14 -14.09
C ILE A 194 10.18 5.87 -13.63
N ASN A 195 9.69 5.60 -12.42
CA ASN A 195 8.50 6.26 -11.87
C ASN A 195 8.84 7.54 -11.09
N LEU A 196 10.12 7.78 -10.79
CA LEU A 196 10.57 9.05 -10.23
C LEU A 196 10.63 10.14 -11.31
N PRO A 197 10.45 11.42 -10.96
CA PRO A 197 10.51 12.52 -11.91
C PRO A 197 11.93 12.65 -12.51
N GLY A 198 11.99 12.73 -13.84
CA GLY A 198 13.21 12.95 -14.62
C GLY A 198 13.16 14.25 -15.43
N GLU A 199 14.24 14.57 -16.12
CA GLU A 199 14.31 15.67 -17.09
C GLU A 199 13.54 15.28 -18.36
N SER A 200 12.54 16.07 -18.78
CA SER A 200 11.70 15.73 -19.91
C SER A 200 11.95 16.65 -21.11
N ASP A 201 12.10 16.05 -22.29
CA ASP A 201 12.10 16.77 -23.59
C ASP A 201 10.72 16.67 -24.26
N ASN A 202 9.63 16.77 -23.47
CA ASN A 202 8.22 16.58 -23.85
C ASN A 202 7.81 15.19 -24.38
N TYR A 203 8.74 14.38 -24.90
CA TYR A 203 8.44 13.04 -25.46
C TYR A 203 9.21 11.90 -24.78
N ILE A 204 10.40 12.19 -24.24
CA ILE A 204 11.31 11.22 -23.62
C ILE A 204 11.71 11.75 -22.26
N MET A 205 11.66 10.88 -21.26
CA MET A 205 12.12 11.16 -19.90
C MET A 205 13.56 10.69 -19.72
N CYS A 206 14.44 11.60 -19.34
CA CYS A 206 15.82 11.31 -18.97
C CYS A 206 15.93 11.17 -17.45
N HIS A 207 16.44 10.03 -17.01
CA HIS A 207 16.59 9.68 -15.61
C HIS A 207 18.05 9.64 -15.21
N HIS A 208 18.32 10.12 -14.00
CA HIS A 208 19.60 10.00 -13.32
C HIS A 208 19.50 8.93 -12.23
N PRO A 209 20.63 8.37 -11.78
CA PRO A 209 20.63 7.42 -10.67
C PRO A 209 19.93 8.00 -9.43
N VAL A 210 19.13 7.18 -8.74
CA VAL A 210 18.43 7.56 -7.49
C VAL A 210 19.43 7.98 -6.41
N LEU A 211 20.60 7.35 -6.42
CA LEU A 211 21.73 7.59 -5.54
C LEU A 211 23.02 7.63 -6.35
N SER A 212 24.06 8.22 -5.78
CA SER A 212 25.41 8.09 -6.32
C SER A 212 25.79 6.59 -6.49
N PRO A 213 26.59 6.22 -7.50
CA PRO A 213 26.96 4.83 -7.73
C PRO A 213 27.65 4.20 -6.53
N LEU A 214 27.18 3.03 -6.09
CA LEU A 214 27.66 2.37 -4.86
C LEU A 214 27.95 0.89 -5.09
N PRO A 215 28.96 0.31 -4.42
CA PRO A 215 29.23 -1.11 -4.52
C PRO A 215 28.10 -1.93 -3.87
N ILE A 216 27.85 -3.13 -4.41
CA ILE A 216 27.05 -4.15 -3.74
C ILE A 216 27.71 -4.47 -2.39
N LYS A 217 26.89 -4.66 -1.34
CA LYS A 217 27.37 -5.05 -0.02
C LYS A 217 28.22 -6.33 -0.12
N PRO A 218 29.49 -6.32 0.31
CA PRO A 218 30.31 -7.52 0.31
C PRO A 218 29.67 -8.65 1.12
N PHE A 219 29.68 -9.85 0.55
CA PHE A 219 29.21 -11.07 1.20
C PHE A 219 30.38 -11.99 1.52
N ARG A 220 30.35 -12.58 2.71
CA ARG A 220 31.34 -13.54 3.19
C ARG A 220 30.67 -14.90 3.30
N LEU A 221 31.20 -15.89 2.59
CA LEU A 221 30.68 -17.25 2.62
C LEU A 221 31.50 -18.09 3.59
N PHE A 222 30.82 -18.67 4.57
CA PHE A 222 31.40 -19.65 5.48
C PHE A 222 31.05 -21.05 4.99
N LEU A 223 31.96 -21.67 4.24
CA LEU A 223 31.79 -23.05 3.82
C LEU A 223 32.24 -24.00 4.93
N PRO A 224 31.59 -25.18 5.06
CA PRO A 224 32.17 -26.27 5.83
C PRO A 224 33.58 -26.58 5.30
N PRO A 225 34.53 -26.96 6.16
CA PRO A 225 35.85 -27.37 5.69
C PRO A 225 35.68 -28.52 4.69
N ALA A 226 36.42 -28.45 3.59
CA ALA A 226 36.47 -29.54 2.62
C ALA A 226 36.81 -30.86 3.35
N PRO A 227 36.23 -32.00 2.95
CA PRO A 227 36.46 -33.29 3.61
C PRO A 227 37.93 -33.77 3.60
N SER A 228 38.82 -33.04 2.92
CA SER A 228 40.26 -33.28 2.86
C SER A 228 41.09 -32.54 3.93
N LEU A 229 40.46 -31.72 4.79
CA LEU A 229 41.17 -30.97 5.84
C LEU A 229 41.17 -31.70 7.19
N PRO A 230 42.24 -31.58 8.00
CA PRO A 230 42.32 -32.25 9.30
C PRO A 230 41.21 -31.81 10.26
N VAL A 231 40.71 -32.74 11.08
CA VAL A 231 39.72 -32.48 12.14
C VAL A 231 40.30 -31.44 13.11
N GLY A 232 39.76 -30.21 13.06
CA GLY A 232 40.21 -29.09 13.90
C GLY A 232 40.35 -27.74 13.17
N THR A 233 40.29 -27.69 11.84
CA THR A 233 40.32 -26.42 11.10
C THR A 233 38.95 -25.73 11.12
N GLU A 234 38.91 -24.54 11.72
CA GLU A 234 37.75 -23.64 11.70
C GLU A 234 37.35 -23.26 10.27
N LYS A 235 36.05 -22.92 10.11
CA LYS A 235 35.40 -22.54 8.85
C LYS A 235 36.30 -21.64 7.99
N THR A 236 36.70 -22.10 6.80
CA THR A 236 37.44 -21.26 5.84
C THR A 236 36.52 -20.17 5.30
N GLU A 237 36.86 -18.91 5.61
CA GLU A 237 36.17 -17.72 5.12
C GLU A 237 36.59 -17.44 3.67
N TYR A 238 35.64 -17.55 2.74
CA TYR A 238 35.86 -17.17 1.35
C TYR A 238 35.35 -15.75 1.12
N THR A 239 36.27 -14.86 0.75
CA THR A 239 35.93 -13.49 0.33
C THR A 239 35.60 -13.51 -1.16
N PHE A 240 34.39 -13.11 -1.50
CA PHE A 240 33.91 -13.06 -2.88
C PHE A 240 34.42 -11.82 -3.61
N GLU A 241 34.96 -11.99 -4.82
CA GLU A 241 35.34 -10.86 -5.67
C GLU A 241 34.10 -10.29 -6.36
N LEU A 242 33.60 -9.18 -5.81
CA LEU A 242 32.53 -8.43 -6.45
C LEU A 242 32.98 -7.87 -7.81
N TYR A 243 32.08 -7.92 -8.78
CA TYR A 243 32.26 -7.45 -10.16
C TYR A 243 33.34 -8.20 -10.95
N SER A 244 33.52 -9.49 -10.68
CA SER A 244 34.46 -10.35 -11.41
C SER A 244 34.16 -10.39 -12.91
N ASP A 245 35.20 -10.51 -13.74
CA ASP A 245 35.10 -10.71 -15.20
C ASP A 245 34.34 -11.99 -15.60
N ASN A 246 34.11 -12.90 -14.65
CA ASN A 246 33.41 -14.16 -14.85
C ASN A 246 31.91 -14.10 -14.46
N TRP A 247 31.39 -12.92 -14.14
CA TRP A 247 29.99 -12.74 -13.84
C TRP A 247 29.13 -12.93 -15.08
N ILE A 248 28.11 -13.78 -14.95
CA ILE A 248 27.06 -13.95 -15.95
C ILE A 248 25.76 -13.54 -15.30
N VAL A 249 25.08 -12.58 -15.92
CA VAL A 249 23.84 -12.01 -15.38
C VAL A 249 22.64 -12.56 -16.11
N PHE A 250 21.64 -12.98 -15.34
CA PHE A 250 20.35 -13.46 -15.83
C PHE A 250 19.24 -12.60 -15.24
N GLN A 251 18.20 -12.35 -16.04
CA GLN A 251 17.01 -11.66 -15.55
C GLN A 251 16.17 -12.56 -14.64
N PRO A 252 15.47 -11.98 -13.65
CA PRO A 252 15.48 -10.54 -13.34
C PRO A 252 16.70 -10.13 -12.50
N ASP A 253 17.13 -10.94 -11.55
CA ASP A 253 18.00 -10.56 -10.43
C ASP A 253 19.13 -11.56 -10.14
N ILE A 254 19.46 -12.42 -11.10
CA ILE A 254 20.38 -13.53 -10.89
C ILE A 254 21.78 -13.19 -11.40
N ILE A 255 22.80 -13.50 -10.59
CA ILE A 255 24.22 -13.41 -10.96
C ILE A 255 24.88 -14.77 -10.72
N ILE A 256 25.53 -15.31 -11.74
CA ILE A 256 26.32 -16.53 -11.68
C ILE A 256 27.79 -16.17 -11.72
N ASP A 257 28.56 -16.65 -10.75
CA ASP A 257 30.02 -16.64 -10.83
C ASP A 257 30.48 -18.00 -11.38
N ALA A 258 30.91 -18.01 -12.64
CA ALA A 258 31.37 -19.24 -13.30
C ALA A 258 32.65 -19.82 -12.69
N LYS A 259 33.49 -19.00 -12.03
CA LYS A 259 34.72 -19.45 -11.38
C LYS A 259 34.43 -20.19 -10.07
N LEU A 260 33.44 -19.71 -9.32
CA LEU A 260 33.04 -20.30 -8.04
C LEU A 260 31.92 -21.34 -8.18
N GLY A 261 31.28 -21.42 -9.34
CA GLY A 261 30.10 -22.28 -9.55
C GLY A 261 28.92 -21.90 -8.66
N SER A 262 28.87 -20.64 -8.20
CA SER A 262 27.86 -20.15 -7.26
C SER A 262 26.79 -19.32 -7.98
N LEU A 263 25.55 -19.48 -7.53
CA LEU A 263 24.37 -18.75 -8.00
C LEU A 263 23.94 -17.76 -6.91
N TRP A 264 23.80 -16.49 -7.27
CA TRP A 264 23.43 -15.41 -6.36
C TRP A 264 22.18 -14.68 -6.86
N THR A 265 21.41 -14.13 -5.92
CA THR A 265 20.27 -13.26 -6.18
C THR A 265 20.56 -11.86 -5.63
N VAL A 266 20.38 -10.84 -6.45
CA VAL A 266 20.53 -9.44 -6.07
C VAL A 266 19.26 -8.99 -5.36
N GLN A 267 19.42 -8.47 -4.15
CA GLN A 267 18.31 -7.96 -3.35
C GLN A 267 18.55 -6.50 -2.97
N LEU A 268 17.46 -5.73 -2.88
CA LEU A 268 17.48 -4.35 -2.42
C LEU A 268 17.37 -4.32 -0.89
N CYS A 269 18.33 -3.68 -0.22
CA CYS A 269 18.25 -3.39 1.21
C CYS A 269 17.75 -1.96 1.40
N LEU A 270 16.63 -1.77 2.12
CA LEU A 270 15.94 -0.49 2.23
C LEU A 270 16.43 0.35 3.42
N GLU A 271 16.92 -0.28 4.49
CA GLU A 271 17.30 0.39 5.73
C GLU A 271 18.40 1.45 5.53
N PRO A 272 19.49 1.17 4.78
CA PRO A 272 20.53 2.19 4.54
C PRO A 272 20.02 3.37 3.71
N LEU A 273 19.01 3.16 2.86
CA LEU A 273 18.47 4.21 1.98
C LEU A 273 17.83 5.36 2.76
N VAL A 274 17.36 5.09 3.99
CA VAL A 274 16.73 6.10 4.86
C VAL A 274 17.70 7.23 5.24
N GLU A 275 18.98 6.90 5.43
CA GLU A 275 20.04 7.87 5.73
C GLU A 275 20.64 8.48 4.46
N MET A 276 20.71 7.70 3.39
CA MET A 276 21.38 8.09 2.15
C MET A 276 20.55 9.03 1.26
N ILE A 277 19.21 8.95 1.32
CA ILE A 277 18.32 9.87 0.60
C ILE A 277 17.92 11.01 1.54
N PRO A 278 18.50 12.22 1.41
CA PRO A 278 18.26 13.32 2.34
C PRO A 278 16.85 13.90 2.20
N ASN A 279 16.30 13.92 0.98
CA ASN A 279 14.96 14.45 0.72
C ASN A 279 13.90 13.42 1.14
N LYS A 280 13.21 13.70 2.24
CA LYS A 280 12.21 12.82 2.82
C LYS A 280 10.99 12.59 1.93
N LEU A 281 10.57 13.59 1.13
CA LEU A 281 9.46 13.41 0.17
C LEU A 281 9.83 12.37 -0.90
N LYS A 282 10.99 12.55 -1.54
CA LYS A 282 11.50 11.58 -2.53
C LYS A 282 11.72 10.20 -1.93
N LEU A 283 12.18 10.12 -0.68
CA LEU A 283 12.35 8.86 0.04
C LEU A 283 11.01 8.15 0.22
N ILE A 284 9.95 8.85 0.64
CA ILE A 284 8.63 8.25 0.80
C ILE A 284 8.05 7.85 -0.57
N GLU A 285 8.13 8.70 -1.59
CA GLU A 285 7.71 8.36 -2.97
C GLU A 285 8.40 7.08 -3.46
N PHE A 286 9.70 6.96 -3.19
CA PHE A 286 10.48 5.80 -3.55
C PHE A 286 10.07 4.56 -2.75
N LEU A 287 9.93 4.67 -1.42
CA LEU A 287 9.64 3.53 -0.53
C LEU A 287 8.21 3.00 -0.71
N VAL A 288 7.22 3.86 -0.95
CA VAL A 288 5.84 3.44 -1.22
C VAL A 288 5.77 2.45 -2.37
N LEU A 289 6.68 2.54 -3.34
CA LEU A 289 6.71 1.68 -4.53
C LEU A 289 7.52 0.38 -4.34
N ARG A 290 8.08 0.13 -3.14
CA ARG A 290 8.93 -1.03 -2.87
C ARG A 290 8.20 -2.15 -2.16
N LYS A 291 8.56 -3.38 -2.49
CA LYS A 291 8.16 -4.57 -1.74
C LYS A 291 8.76 -4.53 -0.34
N ASP A 292 8.00 -5.03 0.63
CA ASP A 292 8.41 -5.19 2.03
C ASP A 292 8.88 -3.90 2.74
N SER A 293 8.52 -2.73 2.22
CA SER A 293 8.95 -1.44 2.78
C SER A 293 8.08 -0.91 3.91
N LYS A 294 6.95 -1.56 4.23
CA LYS A 294 5.95 -1.07 5.20
C LYS A 294 6.57 -0.68 6.54
N LEU A 295 7.36 -1.58 7.15
CA LEU A 295 8.00 -1.32 8.44
C LEU A 295 9.08 -0.23 8.33
N VAL A 296 9.82 -0.19 7.22
CA VAL A 296 10.82 0.86 6.97
C VAL A 296 10.11 2.21 6.87
N LEU A 297 9.02 2.31 6.11
CA LEU A 297 8.25 3.53 5.92
C LEU A 297 7.68 4.05 7.25
N LEU A 298 7.08 3.16 8.06
CA LEU A 298 6.64 3.50 9.42
C LEU A 298 7.80 3.98 10.30
N SER A 299 8.97 3.36 10.19
CA SER A 299 10.17 3.80 10.92
C SER A 299 10.64 5.19 10.48
N VAL A 300 10.56 5.53 9.19
CA VAL A 300 10.87 6.86 8.66
C VAL A 300 9.88 7.88 9.21
N CYS A 301 8.57 7.61 9.13
CA CYS A 301 7.54 8.48 9.69
C CYS A 301 7.77 8.73 11.19
N ARG A 302 8.18 7.70 11.94
CA ARG A 302 8.55 7.84 13.35
C ARG A 302 9.79 8.72 13.55
N GLN A 303 10.86 8.49 12.79
CA GLN A 303 12.12 9.25 12.91
C GLN A 303 11.92 10.75 12.61
N MET A 304 11.07 11.08 11.63
CA MET A 304 10.78 12.46 11.24
C MET A 304 10.10 13.30 12.33
N LEU A 305 9.67 12.66 13.41
CA LEU A 305 8.97 13.29 14.52
C LEU A 305 9.80 13.32 15.81
N ILE A 306 10.95 12.63 15.84
CA ILE A 306 11.84 12.56 17.01
C ILE A 306 12.85 13.73 16.97
N PRO A 307 13.20 14.34 18.12
CA PRO A 307 14.20 15.40 18.18
C PRO A 307 15.55 14.96 17.59
N GLY A 308 16.17 15.82 16.78
CA GLY A 308 17.42 15.53 16.05
C GLY A 308 17.22 15.12 14.58
N HIS A 309 16.08 14.52 14.24
CA HIS A 309 15.69 14.19 12.85
C HIS A 309 14.34 14.83 12.47
N GLN A 310 13.86 15.78 13.28
CA GLN A 310 12.55 16.38 13.16
C GLN A 310 12.40 17.14 11.85
N ALA A 311 11.38 16.77 11.06
CA ALA A 311 11.03 17.46 9.84
C ALA A 311 10.12 18.65 10.11
N THR A 312 10.00 19.55 9.13
CA THR A 312 9.05 20.68 9.21
C THR A 312 7.61 20.16 9.09
N LEU A 313 6.67 20.87 9.71
CA LEU A 313 5.25 20.51 9.67
C LEU A 313 4.72 20.45 8.23
N VAL A 314 5.20 21.34 7.35
CA VAL A 314 4.83 21.36 5.92
C VAL A 314 5.24 20.07 5.23
N THR A 315 6.46 19.59 5.45
CA THR A 315 6.93 18.33 4.87
C THR A 315 6.16 17.14 5.43
N ILE A 316 5.82 17.14 6.71
CA ILE A 316 5.02 16.09 7.34
C ILE A 316 3.60 16.05 6.74
N ALA A 317 2.96 17.21 6.59
CA ALA A 317 1.64 17.33 5.97
C ALA A 317 1.62 16.75 4.54
N GLN A 318 2.60 17.13 3.71
CA GLN A 318 2.74 16.59 2.35
C GLN A 318 2.95 15.07 2.32
N ILE A 319 3.68 14.51 3.29
CA ILE A 319 3.87 13.05 3.40
C ILE A 319 2.56 12.38 3.79
N TYR A 320 1.81 12.93 4.73
CA TYR A 320 0.50 12.39 5.10
C TYR A 320 -0.48 12.42 3.95
N ASP A 321 -0.52 13.52 3.18
CA ASP A 321 -1.35 13.62 1.99
C ASP A 321 -0.99 12.55 0.97
N MET A 322 0.30 12.34 0.71
CA MET A 322 0.77 11.29 -0.20
C MET A 322 0.40 9.88 0.27
N LEU A 323 0.53 9.58 1.56
CA LEU A 323 0.21 8.26 2.12
C LEU A 323 -1.30 8.00 2.11
N ASN A 324 -2.09 9.01 2.50
CA ASN A 324 -3.54 8.91 2.54
C ASN A 324 -4.16 8.87 1.13
N ASP A 325 -3.58 9.55 0.14
CA ASP A 325 -3.97 9.41 -1.27
C ASP A 325 -3.78 7.97 -1.74
N VAL A 326 -2.64 7.34 -1.42
CA VAL A 326 -2.39 5.93 -1.76
C VAL A 326 -3.40 5.01 -1.08
N TYR A 327 -3.70 5.25 0.20
CA TYR A 327 -4.70 4.48 0.94
C TYR A 327 -6.12 4.66 0.37
N LYS A 328 -6.51 5.89 0.01
CA LYS A 328 -7.82 6.20 -0.57
C LYS A 328 -8.01 5.51 -1.91
N ASN A 329 -7.03 5.62 -2.82
CA ASN A 329 -7.03 4.96 -4.11
C ASN A 329 -7.16 3.43 -3.97
N TYR A 330 -6.50 2.85 -2.95
CA TYR A 330 -6.65 1.43 -2.64
C TYR A 330 -8.08 1.09 -2.19
N GLN A 331 -8.65 1.86 -1.26
CA GLN A 331 -10.01 1.64 -0.76
C GLN A 331 -11.07 1.74 -1.89
N GLU A 332 -10.91 2.70 -2.80
CA GLU A 332 -11.79 2.87 -3.96
C GLU A 332 -11.66 1.69 -4.93
N ALA A 333 -10.44 1.26 -5.24
CA ALA A 333 -10.20 0.09 -6.09
C ALA A 333 -10.77 -1.19 -5.48
N GLU A 334 -10.66 -1.36 -4.15
CA GLU A 334 -11.23 -2.49 -3.43
C GLU A 334 -12.77 -2.47 -3.48
N THR A 335 -13.38 -1.30 -3.27
CA THR A 335 -14.83 -1.11 -3.36
C THR A 335 -15.36 -1.42 -4.76
N GLN A 336 -14.70 -0.90 -5.81
CA GLN A 336 -15.07 -1.19 -7.19
C GLN A 336 -14.95 -2.68 -7.52
N TYR A 337 -13.92 -3.36 -7.02
CA TYR A 337 -13.74 -4.79 -7.24
C TYR A 337 -14.81 -5.63 -6.52
N LEU A 338 -15.19 -5.29 -5.29
CA LEU A 338 -16.25 -5.97 -4.55
C LEU A 338 -17.62 -5.88 -5.24
N VAL A 339 -17.89 -4.76 -5.93
CA VAL A 339 -19.13 -4.60 -6.70
C VAL A 339 -19.13 -5.45 -7.98
N HIS A 340 -17.96 -5.74 -8.57
CA HIS A 340 -17.84 -6.42 -9.87
C HIS A 340 -17.43 -7.90 -9.80
N SER A 341 -17.07 -8.44 -8.63
CA SER A 341 -16.63 -9.83 -8.46
C SER A 341 -17.65 -10.69 -7.70
N VAL A 342 -18.15 -11.75 -8.36
CA VAL A 342 -19.13 -12.70 -7.78
C VAL A 342 -18.44 -13.90 -7.12
N ASP A 343 -17.15 -14.13 -7.39
CA ASP A 343 -16.40 -15.30 -6.92
C ASP A 343 -15.32 -14.93 -5.88
N ILE A 344 -15.56 -15.30 -4.63
CA ILE A 344 -14.68 -15.03 -3.46
C ILE A 344 -13.46 -15.97 -3.43
N SER A 345 -13.51 -17.08 -4.17
CA SER A 345 -12.53 -18.19 -4.12
C SER A 345 -11.27 -17.98 -4.97
N SER A 346 -11.24 -16.96 -5.83
CA SER A 346 -10.09 -16.62 -6.69
C SER A 346 -9.54 -15.23 -6.39
N ARG A 347 -9.31 -14.92 -5.10
CA ARG A 347 -8.66 -13.67 -4.68
C ARG A 347 -7.14 -13.76 -4.88
N PRO A 348 -6.52 -13.12 -5.90
CA PRO A 348 -5.08 -12.84 -5.85
C PRO A 348 -4.77 -11.90 -4.69
N ASP A 349 -3.61 -12.10 -4.06
CA ASP A 349 -3.14 -11.31 -2.92
C ASP A 349 -3.24 -9.80 -3.18
N PRO A 350 -3.61 -8.97 -2.18
CA PRO A 350 -3.66 -7.50 -2.31
C PRO A 350 -2.35 -6.90 -2.83
N TYR A 351 -1.21 -7.49 -2.45
CA TYR A 351 0.14 -7.12 -2.91
C TYR A 351 0.41 -7.42 -4.39
N GLN A 352 -0.34 -8.33 -5.00
CA GLN A 352 -0.26 -8.56 -6.45
C GLN A 352 -1.10 -7.55 -7.24
N ARG A 353 -2.01 -6.82 -6.58
CA ARG A 353 -2.94 -5.86 -7.21
C ARG A 353 -2.46 -4.42 -7.12
N SER A 354 -1.77 -4.05 -6.03
CA SER A 354 -1.16 -2.74 -5.81
C SER A 354 0.36 -2.87 -5.78
N ASN A 355 1.05 -2.24 -6.73
CA ASN A 355 2.51 -2.06 -6.69
C ASN A 355 2.94 -1.02 -5.62
N LYS A 356 2.00 -0.57 -4.77
CA LYS A 356 2.23 0.41 -3.70
C LYS A 356 1.95 -0.19 -2.33
N VAL A 357 2.77 0.17 -1.36
CA VAL A 357 2.59 -0.12 0.06
C VAL A 357 1.47 0.73 0.63
N ILE A 358 0.58 0.07 1.35
CA ILE A 358 -0.61 0.65 1.95
C ILE A 358 -0.37 0.76 3.45
N LEU A 359 -0.59 1.95 4.00
CA LEU A 359 -0.60 2.20 5.43
C LEU A 359 -2.02 2.58 5.86
N ASP A 360 -2.53 1.90 6.88
CA ASP A 360 -3.80 2.27 7.48
C ASP A 360 -3.62 3.15 8.73
N GLN A 361 -4.73 3.65 9.26
CA GLN A 361 -4.72 4.48 10.46
C GLN A 361 -4.20 3.73 11.70
N SER A 362 -4.37 2.41 11.76
CA SER A 362 -3.95 1.59 12.90
C SER A 362 -2.44 1.35 12.91
N ASP A 363 -1.83 1.20 11.74
CA ASP A 363 -0.38 1.13 11.53
C ASP A 363 0.27 2.42 12.01
N MET A 364 -0.27 3.56 11.56
CA MET A 364 0.20 4.89 11.96
C MET A 364 0.03 5.10 13.46
N TYR A 365 -1.11 4.72 14.03
CA TYR A 365 -1.32 4.82 15.48
C TYR A 365 -0.33 3.96 16.27
N THR A 366 -0.20 2.68 15.93
CA THR A 366 0.60 1.72 16.71
C THR A 366 2.09 1.98 16.61
N HIS A 367 2.61 2.26 15.41
CA HIS A 367 4.05 2.35 15.17
C HIS A 367 4.61 3.77 15.19
N VAL A 368 3.77 4.78 14.92
CA VAL A 368 4.17 6.18 14.84
C VAL A 368 3.62 6.94 16.05
N PHE A 369 2.30 6.98 16.24
CA PHE A 369 1.69 7.91 17.19
C PHE A 369 1.77 7.51 18.68
N SER A 370 1.60 6.23 18.99
CA SER A 370 1.65 5.71 20.38
C SER A 370 3.01 5.97 21.05
N VAL A 371 4.07 6.10 20.25
CA VAL A 371 5.43 6.39 20.73
C VAL A 371 5.54 7.83 21.26
N PHE A 372 4.71 8.76 20.78
CA PHE A 372 4.71 10.15 21.25
C PHE A 372 4.18 10.31 22.66
N GLU A 373 3.15 9.56 23.03
CA GLU A 373 2.54 9.67 24.36
C GLU A 373 3.57 9.42 25.48
N ASN A 374 4.54 8.54 25.22
CA ASN A 374 5.59 8.18 26.18
C ASN A 374 6.87 9.03 26.07
N ALA A 375 7.01 9.87 25.03
CA ALA A 375 8.25 10.58 24.73
C ALA A 375 8.30 11.98 25.35
N LYS A 376 8.95 12.11 26.51
CA LYS A 376 9.08 13.38 27.27
C LYS A 376 9.84 14.50 26.55
N ASN A 377 10.57 14.19 25.48
CA ASN A 377 11.47 15.14 24.80
C ASN A 377 10.81 15.92 23.66
N ILE A 378 9.53 15.70 23.38
CA ILE A 378 8.80 16.35 22.28
C ILE A 378 7.79 17.35 22.86
N SER A 379 7.71 18.53 22.25
CA SER A 379 6.74 19.55 22.67
C SER A 379 5.31 19.11 22.38
N HIS A 380 4.43 19.18 23.37
CA HIS A 380 3.00 18.89 23.23
C HIS A 380 2.34 19.69 22.09
N LYS A 381 2.78 20.94 21.86
CA LYS A 381 2.29 21.77 20.75
C LYS A 381 2.59 21.15 19.39
N PHE A 382 3.78 20.55 19.25
CA PHE A 382 4.17 19.86 18.02
C PHE A 382 3.40 18.55 17.86
N MET A 383 3.23 17.77 18.94
CA MET A 383 2.44 16.52 18.89
C MET A 383 1.01 16.78 18.42
N VAL A 384 0.34 17.78 19.00
CA VAL A 384 -1.02 18.15 18.61
C VAL A 384 -1.05 18.64 17.17
N ALA A 385 -0.10 19.49 16.75
CA ALA A 385 -0.02 19.95 15.36
C ALA A 385 0.13 18.80 14.36
N VAL A 386 1.00 17.82 14.64
CA VAL A 386 1.21 16.65 13.77
C VAL A 386 -0.05 15.78 13.68
N LEU A 387 -0.72 15.52 14.80
CA LEU A 387 -1.97 14.74 14.82
C LEU A 387 -3.09 15.47 14.08
N ILE A 388 -3.24 16.78 14.30
CA ILE A 388 -4.22 17.59 13.58
C ILE A 388 -3.93 17.64 12.07
N GLU A 389 -2.67 17.73 11.66
CA GLU A 389 -2.30 17.63 10.24
C GLU A 389 -2.64 16.26 9.64
N TYR A 390 -2.46 15.18 10.40
CA TYR A 390 -2.88 13.85 9.95
C TYR A 390 -4.40 13.74 9.80
N ILE A 391 -5.16 14.24 10.78
CA ILE A 391 -6.64 14.29 10.75
C ILE A 391 -7.12 15.17 9.58
N ARG A 392 -6.49 16.32 9.37
CA ARG A 392 -6.75 17.22 8.24
C ARG A 392 -6.57 16.47 6.92
N SER A 393 -5.45 15.77 6.76
CA SER A 393 -5.14 14.98 5.57
C SER A 393 -6.18 13.87 5.32
N LEU A 394 -6.59 13.14 6.37
CA LEU A 394 -7.65 12.13 6.28
C LEU A 394 -8.99 12.73 5.82
N ASN A 395 -9.37 13.87 6.39
CA ASN A 395 -10.60 14.57 6.03
C ASN A 395 -10.58 15.09 4.59
N GLU A 396 -9.45 15.63 4.13
CA GLU A 396 -9.27 16.10 2.74
C GLU A 396 -9.44 14.96 1.72
N HIS A 397 -8.91 13.78 2.02
CA HIS A 397 -9.05 12.59 1.19
C HIS A 397 -10.37 11.83 1.41
N GLN A 398 -11.30 12.39 2.19
CA GLN A 398 -12.60 11.79 2.52
C GLN A 398 -12.45 10.37 3.10
N ILE A 399 -11.50 10.19 4.02
CA ILE A 399 -11.30 8.97 4.79
C ILE A 399 -11.90 9.18 6.18
N ASN A 400 -12.78 8.26 6.61
CA ASN A 400 -13.37 8.33 7.93
C ASN A 400 -12.30 8.19 9.02
N VAL A 401 -12.15 9.22 9.84
CA VAL A 401 -11.18 9.26 10.95
C VAL A 401 -11.63 8.32 12.07
N GLN A 402 -10.72 7.47 12.53
CA GLN A 402 -10.98 6.55 13.63
C GLN A 402 -10.94 7.26 14.99
N HIS A 403 -11.84 6.89 15.89
CA HIS A 403 -12.07 7.58 17.17
C HIS A 403 -10.84 7.60 18.10
N TYR A 404 -9.98 6.58 18.04
CA TYR A 404 -8.75 6.53 18.85
C TYR A 404 -7.75 7.65 18.52
N LEU A 405 -7.81 8.23 17.32
CA LEU A 405 -6.97 9.39 16.96
C LEU A 405 -7.45 10.65 17.68
N TYR A 406 -8.77 10.83 17.78
CA TYR A 406 -9.37 11.93 18.56
C TYR A 406 -9.10 11.77 20.05
N GLU A 407 -9.23 10.55 20.57
CA GLU A 407 -8.87 10.24 21.95
C GLU A 407 -7.43 10.61 22.27
N LEU A 408 -6.48 10.27 21.40
CA LEU A 408 -5.06 10.63 21.60
C LEU A 408 -4.85 12.15 21.66
N VAL A 409 -5.49 12.92 20.76
CA VAL A 409 -5.40 14.39 20.77
C VAL A 409 -5.96 14.95 22.08
N ILE A 410 -7.12 14.45 22.53
CA ILE A 410 -7.76 14.89 23.77
C ILE A 410 -6.90 14.56 24.98
N ASN A 411 -6.38 13.33 25.08
CA ASN A 411 -5.54 12.90 26.20
C ASN A 411 -4.27 13.78 26.31
N ILE A 412 -3.62 14.11 25.19
CA ILE A 412 -2.47 15.03 25.18
C ILE A 412 -2.88 16.43 25.68
N LEU A 413 -3.99 16.98 25.21
CA LEU A 413 -4.45 18.31 25.62
C LEU A 413 -4.85 18.37 27.10
N VAL A 414 -5.53 17.34 27.60
CA VAL A 414 -5.93 17.24 29.01
C VAL A 414 -4.71 17.08 29.91
N ASN A 415 -3.77 16.20 29.58
CA ASN A 415 -2.54 15.97 30.35
C ASN A 415 -1.68 17.24 30.47
N HIS A 416 -1.75 18.13 29.47
CA HIS A 416 -1.04 19.42 29.47
C HIS A 416 -1.92 20.61 29.87
N ASN A 417 -3.11 20.40 30.41
CA ASN A 417 -4.07 21.44 30.85
C ASN A 417 -4.43 22.48 29.76
N CYS A 418 -4.38 22.09 28.49
CA CYS A 418 -4.67 22.94 27.33
C CYS A 418 -6.17 22.97 27.00
N PHE A 419 -7.02 23.20 28.01
CA PHE A 419 -8.49 23.11 27.91
C PHE A 419 -9.10 24.12 26.94
N TYR A 420 -8.50 25.30 26.78
CA TYR A 420 -8.95 26.30 25.82
C TYR A 420 -8.89 25.78 24.37
N GLN A 421 -7.78 25.13 24.00
CA GLN A 421 -7.62 24.55 22.66
C GLN A 421 -8.59 23.39 22.45
N LEU A 422 -8.76 22.54 23.47
CA LEU A 422 -9.75 21.47 23.45
C LEU A 422 -11.17 22.01 23.20
N HIS A 423 -11.56 23.07 23.91
CA HIS A 423 -12.86 23.72 23.71
C HIS A 423 -13.00 24.20 22.26
N GLN A 424 -12.00 24.89 21.73
CA GLN A 424 -12.02 25.38 20.35
C GLN A 424 -12.15 24.24 19.32
N PHE A 425 -11.38 23.17 19.46
CA PHE A 425 -11.43 22.04 18.52
C PHE A 425 -12.80 21.37 18.47
N LEU A 426 -13.50 21.28 19.61
CA LEU A 426 -14.84 20.73 19.69
C LEU A 426 -15.90 21.72 19.20
N GLN A 427 -15.78 22.99 19.55
CA GLN A 427 -16.72 24.04 19.17
C GLN A 427 -16.69 24.31 17.65
N TYR A 428 -15.51 24.29 17.04
CA TYR A 428 -15.34 24.49 15.59
C TYR A 428 -15.39 23.18 14.78
N HIS A 429 -15.76 22.06 15.40
CA HIS A 429 -15.88 20.75 14.75
C HIS A 429 -14.61 20.28 14.01
N VAL A 430 -13.43 20.66 14.54
CA VAL A 430 -12.14 20.12 14.05
C VAL A 430 -12.08 18.62 14.33
N LEU A 431 -12.60 18.20 15.50
CA LEU A 431 -12.85 16.80 15.81
C LEU A 431 -14.30 16.48 15.43
N THR A 432 -14.49 15.48 14.58
CA THR A 432 -15.85 15.08 14.17
C THR A 432 -16.61 14.49 15.36
N ASP A 433 -17.85 14.95 15.53
CA ASP A 433 -18.75 14.44 16.56
C ASP A 433 -18.94 12.93 16.44
N SER A 434 -18.83 12.21 17.55
CA SER A 434 -19.12 10.77 17.60
C SER A 434 -19.56 10.34 18.99
N LYS A 435 -20.33 9.24 19.09
CA LYS A 435 -20.77 8.71 20.39
C LYS A 435 -19.60 8.36 21.33
N PRO A 436 -18.53 7.69 20.87
CA PRO A 436 -17.37 7.40 21.73
C PRO A 436 -16.70 8.68 22.25
N LEU A 437 -16.57 9.70 21.41
CA LEU A 437 -15.96 10.98 21.77
C LEU A 437 -16.77 11.73 22.83
N ALA A 438 -18.10 11.72 22.71
CA ALA A 438 -18.98 12.32 23.71
C ALA A 438 -18.89 11.59 25.06
N CYS A 439 -18.80 10.26 25.05
CA CYS A 439 -18.61 9.45 26.26
C CYS A 439 -17.25 9.76 26.92
N LEU A 440 -16.19 9.87 26.13
CA LEU A 440 -14.88 10.29 26.62
C LEU A 440 -14.96 11.68 27.29
N MET A 441 -15.70 12.61 26.70
CA MET A 441 -15.88 13.94 27.30
C MET A 441 -16.64 13.93 28.62
N LEU A 442 -17.66 13.08 28.76
CA LEU A 442 -18.35 12.89 30.03
C LEU A 442 -17.41 12.33 31.10
N SER A 443 -16.49 11.43 30.75
CA SER A 443 -15.50 10.90 31.71
C SER A 443 -14.54 11.98 32.23
N LEU A 444 -14.33 13.05 31.44
CA LEU A 444 -13.42 14.15 31.74
C LEU A 444 -14.09 15.31 32.49
N GLU A 445 -15.37 15.21 32.84
CA GLU A 445 -16.12 16.25 33.56
C GLU A 445 -15.47 16.65 34.89
N SER A 446 -14.88 15.68 35.60
CA SER A 446 -14.21 15.92 36.88
C SER A 446 -12.98 16.84 36.77
N VAL A 447 -12.31 16.80 35.63
CA VAL A 447 -11.10 17.59 35.33
C VAL A 447 -11.46 18.88 34.60
N TYR A 448 -12.44 18.83 33.71
CA TYR A 448 -12.89 19.95 32.89
C TYR A 448 -14.41 20.04 32.89
N THR A 449 -14.98 20.84 33.79
CA THR A 449 -16.43 20.95 33.99
C THR A 449 -17.23 21.28 32.72
N PRO A 450 -16.76 22.16 31.80
CA PRO A 450 -17.45 22.41 30.54
C PRO A 450 -17.55 21.19 29.60
N ALA A 451 -16.79 20.11 29.83
CA ALA A 451 -16.84 18.88 29.03
C ALA A 451 -18.24 18.27 29.02
N HIS A 452 -18.98 18.37 30.13
CA HIS A 452 -20.34 17.86 30.24
C HIS A 452 -21.28 18.49 29.20
N GLN A 453 -21.28 19.83 29.13
CA GLN A 453 -22.13 20.54 28.18
C GLN A 453 -21.69 20.28 26.74
N LEU A 454 -20.38 20.25 26.48
CA LEU A 454 -19.84 19.95 25.14
C LEU A 454 -20.23 18.54 24.68
N ALA A 455 -20.23 17.56 25.58
CA ALA A 455 -20.67 16.19 25.29
C ALA A 455 -22.17 16.14 24.95
N LEU A 456 -23.01 16.81 25.73
CA LEU A 456 -24.45 16.88 25.45
C LEU A 456 -24.74 17.60 24.12
N ASP A 457 -24.04 18.69 23.84
CA ASP A 457 -24.17 19.43 22.58
C ASP A 457 -23.73 18.56 21.39
N MET A 458 -22.65 17.77 21.55
CA MET A 458 -22.19 16.79 20.56
C MET A 458 -23.22 15.69 20.30
N MET A 459 -23.74 15.06 21.36
CA MET A 459 -24.77 14.02 21.22
C MET A 459 -26.05 14.57 20.57
N LYS A 460 -26.45 15.80 20.92
CA LYS A 460 -27.62 16.46 20.34
C LYS A 460 -27.47 16.69 18.85
N ARG A 461 -26.27 17.08 18.37
CA ARG A 461 -25.98 17.25 16.93
C ARG A 461 -25.99 15.92 16.17
N LEU A 462 -25.56 14.83 16.80
CA LEU A 462 -25.56 13.50 16.17
C LEU A 462 -26.96 12.96 15.88
N SER A 463 -27.99 13.40 16.61
CA SER A 463 -29.41 12.98 16.52
C SER A 463 -29.72 11.48 16.76
N THR A 464 -28.71 10.62 16.68
CA THR A 464 -28.77 9.16 16.91
C THR A 464 -28.46 8.77 18.35
N ALA A 465 -28.12 9.74 19.21
CA ALA A 465 -27.67 9.54 20.60
C ALA A 465 -28.71 9.96 21.66
N ASN A 466 -30.01 9.92 21.32
CA ASN A 466 -31.06 10.45 22.19
C ASN A 466 -31.24 9.63 23.48
N GLU A 467 -31.05 8.31 23.42
CA GLU A 467 -31.14 7.43 24.59
C GLU A 467 -29.97 7.69 25.54
N GLU A 468 -28.76 7.84 25.00
CA GLU A 468 -27.56 8.13 25.78
C GLU A 468 -27.67 9.49 26.49
N ILE A 469 -28.22 10.52 25.84
CA ILE A 469 -28.47 11.83 26.48
C ILE A 469 -29.42 11.68 27.68
N ILE A 470 -30.48 10.88 27.53
CA ILE A 470 -31.44 10.63 28.61
C ILE A 470 -30.74 9.94 29.78
N GLU A 471 -29.94 8.91 29.51
CA GLU A 471 -29.20 8.20 30.56
C GLU A 471 -28.21 9.10 31.31
N VAL A 472 -27.52 9.98 30.59
CA VAL A 472 -26.61 10.96 31.19
C VAL A 472 -27.37 11.93 32.09
N LEU A 473 -28.48 12.52 31.63
CA LEU A 473 -29.28 13.44 32.44
C LEU A 473 -29.88 12.75 33.68
N LEU A 474 -30.33 11.50 33.55
CA LEU A 474 -30.83 10.70 34.67
C LEU A 474 -29.72 10.40 35.69
N SER A 475 -28.52 10.04 35.24
CA SER A 475 -27.38 9.76 36.13
C SER A 475 -26.97 10.97 36.99
N LYS A 476 -27.16 12.19 36.48
CA LYS A 476 -26.88 13.45 37.17
C LYS A 476 -28.09 14.00 37.94
N GLN A 477 -29.16 13.21 38.09
CA GLN A 477 -30.40 13.60 38.77
C GLN A 477 -31.11 14.81 38.12
N GLN A 478 -30.80 15.13 36.86
CA GLN A 478 -31.40 16.23 36.11
C GLN A 478 -32.70 15.78 35.42
N LEU A 479 -33.70 15.40 36.23
CA LEU A 479 -34.97 14.82 35.75
C LEU A 479 -35.81 15.81 34.95
N LEU A 480 -35.91 17.07 35.36
CA LEU A 480 -36.70 18.08 34.64
C LEU A 480 -36.12 18.42 33.25
N PRO A 481 -34.79 18.64 33.10
CA PRO A 481 -34.15 18.72 31.78
C PRO A 481 -34.40 17.47 30.92
N ALA A 482 -34.31 16.26 31.51
CA ALA A 482 -34.56 15.02 30.78
C ALA A 482 -36.00 14.92 30.23
N LEU A 483 -37.01 15.27 31.06
CA LEU A 483 -38.41 15.30 30.63
C LEU A 483 -38.66 16.36 29.53
N ARG A 484 -38.03 17.54 29.66
CA ARG A 484 -38.10 18.59 28.63
C ARG A 484 -37.47 18.14 27.32
N PHE A 485 -36.33 17.44 27.39
CA PHE A 485 -35.64 16.91 26.22
C PHE A 485 -36.47 15.86 25.48
N ILE A 486 -37.04 14.90 26.21
CA ILE A 486 -37.93 13.87 25.62
C ILE A 486 -39.13 14.52 24.95
N ARG A 487 -39.71 15.56 25.57
CA ARG A 487 -40.81 16.33 24.97
C ARG A 487 -40.37 17.05 23.70
N SER A 488 -39.15 17.55 23.64
CA SER A 488 -38.63 18.27 22.47
C SER A 488 -38.37 17.39 21.25
N ILE A 489 -38.05 16.10 21.44
CA ILE A 489 -37.80 15.15 20.34
C ILE A 489 -39.05 14.29 20.02
N ALA A 490 -40.14 14.47 20.76
CA ALA A 490 -41.39 13.72 20.60
C ALA A 490 -41.24 12.19 20.80
N ILE A 491 -40.25 11.73 21.57
CA ILE A 491 -40.01 10.30 21.87
C ILE A 491 -40.79 9.84 23.12
N ILE A 492 -41.60 10.73 23.72
CA ILE A 492 -42.35 10.52 24.98
C ILE A 492 -42.99 9.13 25.08
N ASP A 493 -43.51 8.63 23.97
CA ASP A 493 -44.35 7.43 23.92
C ASP A 493 -43.56 6.11 23.96
N THR A 494 -42.26 6.16 23.73
CA THR A 494 -41.38 4.97 23.67
C THR A 494 -40.42 4.85 24.86
N VAL A 495 -40.26 5.91 25.65
CA VAL A 495 -39.33 5.94 26.79
C VAL A 495 -39.87 5.09 27.96
N SER A 496 -38.98 4.34 28.62
CA SER A 496 -39.35 3.57 29.83
C SER A 496 -39.63 4.50 31.02
N ALA A 497 -40.85 4.46 31.57
CA ALA A 497 -41.20 5.24 32.75
C ALA A 497 -40.45 4.78 34.01
N ARG A 498 -40.09 3.49 34.07
CA ARG A 498 -39.35 2.88 35.18
C ARG A 498 -38.05 3.61 35.47
N LYS A 499 -37.22 3.86 34.46
CA LYS A 499 -35.91 4.53 34.62
C LYS A 499 -36.03 5.92 35.25
N PHE A 500 -37.10 6.65 34.91
CA PHE A 500 -37.36 7.99 35.44
C PHE A 500 -37.91 7.98 36.87
N LEU A 501 -38.81 7.05 37.17
CA LEU A 501 -39.37 6.88 38.52
C LEU A 501 -38.30 6.39 39.51
N GLU A 502 -37.42 5.50 39.06
CA GLU A 502 -36.27 5.04 39.84
C GLU A 502 -35.29 6.17 40.15
N ALA A 503 -34.92 6.96 39.14
CA ALA A 503 -34.06 8.12 39.33
C ALA A 503 -34.72 9.18 40.23
N ALA A 504 -36.04 9.40 40.13
CA ALA A 504 -36.76 10.33 40.99
C ALA A 504 -36.86 9.85 42.43
N LEU A 505 -36.99 8.54 42.65
CA LEU A 505 -36.97 7.94 43.98
C LEU A 505 -35.62 8.16 44.66
N ASN A 506 -34.52 8.00 43.92
CA ASN A 506 -33.15 8.18 44.45
C ASN A 506 -32.79 9.65 44.78
N CYS A 507 -33.60 10.62 44.38
CA CYS A 507 -33.38 12.05 44.71
C CYS A 507 -33.96 12.46 46.08
N ASP A 508 -34.77 11.60 46.72
CA ASP A 508 -35.50 11.89 47.97
C ASP A 508 -36.35 13.18 47.98
N ASP A 509 -36.64 13.77 46.81
CA ASP A 509 -37.50 14.94 46.65
C ASP A 509 -38.92 14.52 46.28
N GLN A 510 -39.83 14.64 47.26
CA GLN A 510 -41.25 14.30 47.12
C GLN A 510 -41.94 15.08 46.00
N MET A 511 -41.65 16.37 45.83
CA MET A 511 -42.28 17.19 44.80
C MET A 511 -41.79 16.83 43.39
N LEU A 512 -40.50 16.49 43.28
CA LEU A 512 -39.90 16.04 42.03
C LEU A 512 -40.47 14.67 41.62
N PHE A 513 -40.59 13.74 42.57
CA PHE A 513 -41.22 12.43 42.34
C PHE A 513 -42.69 12.59 41.90
N TYR A 514 -43.46 13.46 42.56
CA TYR A 514 -44.84 13.76 42.16
C TYR A 514 -44.93 14.28 40.72
N THR A 515 -44.04 15.22 40.36
CA THR A 515 -44.02 15.82 39.02
C THR A 515 -43.68 14.79 37.93
N VAL A 516 -42.69 13.93 38.17
CA VAL A 516 -42.29 12.87 37.24
C VAL A 516 -43.40 11.83 37.10
N PHE A 517 -44.02 11.42 38.21
CA PHE A 517 -45.13 10.46 38.21
C PHE A 517 -46.34 11.00 37.42
N LYS A 518 -46.76 12.24 37.69
CA LYS A 518 -47.86 12.90 36.97
C LYS A 518 -47.56 13.09 35.48
N PHE A 519 -46.30 13.34 35.11
CA PHE A 519 -45.91 13.42 33.70
C PHE A 519 -46.17 12.10 32.95
N PHE A 520 -45.77 10.96 33.52
CA PHE A 520 -46.01 9.66 32.89
C PHE A 520 -47.46 9.19 33.00
N GLU A 521 -48.18 9.58 34.05
CA GLU A 521 -49.63 9.36 34.15
C GLU A 521 -50.39 10.07 33.02
N GLN A 522 -50.07 11.35 32.77
CA GLN A 522 -50.64 12.11 31.65
C GLN A 522 -50.28 11.49 30.29
N ARG A 523 -49.06 10.95 30.14
CA ARG A 523 -48.68 10.19 28.95
C ARG A 523 -49.55 8.94 28.77
N ASN A 524 -49.74 8.16 29.83
CA ASN A 524 -50.53 6.92 29.77
C ASN A 524 -51.99 7.22 29.39
N ILE A 525 -52.57 8.29 29.97
CA ILE A 525 -53.91 8.78 29.59
C ILE A 525 -53.94 9.14 28.11
N ARG A 526 -52.96 9.89 27.61
CA ARG A 526 -52.88 10.28 26.20
C ARG A 526 -52.76 9.08 25.24
N LEU A 527 -51.97 8.07 25.60
CA LEU A 527 -51.71 6.93 24.72
C LEU A 527 -52.76 5.83 24.80
N ARG A 528 -53.39 5.63 25.95
CA ARG A 528 -54.21 4.45 26.25
C ARG A 528 -55.57 4.78 26.86
N GLY A 529 -55.87 6.06 27.12
CA GLY A 529 -57.08 6.49 27.82
C GLY A 529 -57.11 6.09 29.29
N SER A 530 -56.01 5.56 29.84
CA SER A 530 -55.93 5.10 31.23
C SER A 530 -54.66 5.63 31.91
N PRO A 531 -54.76 6.11 33.16
CA PRO A 531 -53.60 6.54 33.96
C PRO A 531 -52.67 5.38 34.36
N LYS A 532 -53.15 4.13 34.30
CA LYS A 532 -52.42 2.96 34.79
C LYS A 532 -51.16 2.66 33.99
N PHE A 533 -50.06 2.36 34.70
CA PHE A 533 -48.84 1.83 34.10
C PHE A 533 -49.05 0.37 33.67
N PRO A 534 -48.58 -0.05 32.49
CA PRO A 534 -48.62 -1.46 32.10
C PRO A 534 -47.79 -2.35 33.02
N SER A 535 -48.30 -3.55 33.30
CA SER A 535 -47.58 -4.58 34.05
C SER A 535 -46.21 -4.93 33.43
N GLY A 536 -46.06 -4.80 32.10
CA GLY A 536 -44.78 -5.03 31.41
C GLY A 536 -43.67 -4.01 31.73
N GLU A 537 -43.99 -2.80 32.21
CA GLU A 537 -42.99 -1.78 32.59
C GLU A 537 -42.48 -1.97 34.04
N HIS A 538 -43.07 -2.88 34.82
CA HIS A 538 -42.70 -3.19 36.21
C HIS A 538 -42.69 -1.97 37.15
N CYS A 539 -43.66 -1.06 36.99
CA CYS A 539 -43.74 0.17 37.79
C CYS A 539 -44.55 0.04 39.10
N GLU A 540 -45.03 -1.16 39.45
CA GLU A 540 -45.95 -1.42 40.57
C GLU A 540 -45.41 -0.93 41.93
N HIS A 541 -44.12 -1.15 42.18
CA HIS A 541 -43.44 -0.67 43.40
C HIS A 541 -43.48 0.86 43.53
N TYR A 542 -43.33 1.59 42.41
CA TYR A 542 -43.35 3.06 42.42
C TYR A 542 -44.77 3.62 42.58
N VAL A 543 -45.79 2.89 42.12
CA VAL A 543 -47.20 3.24 42.35
C VAL A 543 -47.54 3.10 43.82
N HIS A 544 -47.15 2.00 44.47
CA HIS A 544 -47.34 1.85 45.93
C HIS A 544 -46.57 2.90 46.74
N HIS A 545 -45.36 3.26 46.32
CA HIS A 545 -44.62 4.34 46.94
C HIS A 545 -45.34 5.70 46.80
N PHE A 546 -45.89 6.00 45.62
CA PHE A 546 -46.69 7.20 45.39
C PHE A 546 -47.96 7.22 46.27
N GLU A 547 -48.68 6.10 46.37
CA GLU A 547 -49.86 5.94 47.23
C GLU A 547 -49.52 6.19 48.71
N SER A 548 -48.37 5.70 49.17
CA SER A 548 -47.93 5.89 50.56
C SER A 548 -47.61 7.34 50.91
N LEU A 549 -47.13 8.12 49.93
CA LEU A 549 -46.71 9.50 50.14
C LEU A 549 -47.82 10.53 49.94
N PHE A 550 -48.69 10.33 48.95
CA PHE A 550 -49.69 11.33 48.53
C PHE A 550 -51.14 10.87 48.68
N GLY A 551 -51.37 9.61 49.07
CA GLY A 551 -52.70 9.02 49.21
C GLY A 551 -53.30 8.55 47.88
N THR A 552 -54.27 7.65 47.95
CA THR A 552 -54.96 7.07 46.79
C THR A 552 -55.79 8.09 46.00
N GLU A 553 -56.18 9.21 46.63
CA GLU A 553 -56.93 10.30 46.00
C GLU A 553 -56.06 11.12 45.03
N ALA A 554 -54.74 11.05 45.14
CA ALA A 554 -53.81 11.75 44.26
C ALA A 554 -53.52 10.98 42.96
N LEU A 555 -54.00 9.74 42.81
CA LEU A 555 -53.93 9.00 41.55
C LEU A 555 -54.97 9.53 40.56
N GLY A 556 -54.63 9.60 39.28
CA GLY A 556 -55.57 9.99 38.24
C GLY A 556 -56.73 9.00 38.17
N ASP A 557 -57.95 9.53 38.19
CA ASP A 557 -59.15 8.73 37.96
C ASP A 557 -59.18 8.23 36.51
N VAL A 558 -59.60 6.98 36.33
CA VAL A 558 -59.97 6.49 35.00
C VAL A 558 -61.19 7.29 34.58
N GLN A 559 -61.06 8.18 33.59
CA GLN A 559 -62.23 8.75 32.93
C GLN A 559 -62.97 7.60 32.24
N SER A 560 -63.95 7.03 32.95
CA SER A 560 -64.95 6.14 32.40
C SER A 560 -65.69 6.92 31.32
N SER A 561 -65.36 6.60 30.06
CA SER A 561 -66.16 7.02 28.91
C SER A 561 -67.55 6.39 28.99
#